data_AF-A0A660N7F8-F1
#
_entry.id   AF-A0A660N7F8-F1
#
_cell.length_a   1.000
_cell.length_b   1.000
_cell.length_c   1.000
_cell.angle_alpha   90.00
_cell.angle_beta   90.00
_cell.angle_gamma   90.00
#
_symmetry.space_group_name_H-M   'P 1'
#
loop_
_entity.id
_entity.type
_entity.pdbx_description
1 polymer ?
#
loop_
_entity_poly.entity_id
_entity_poly.type
_entity_poly.pdbx_seq_one_letter_code
_entity_poly.pdbx_strand_id
1 'polypeptide(L)'
;MSLPKMPDWAYNQMIEGLQKLLVLRLQGSPPADTISALAAVWEEALTPITWAWQPETDGERLPTAFRQLIRQAEKWAQPAQLIKQIPPRNTPTAALLPNKQPISPEQREANRQRLQQILNQLLERKKT
;
A
#
# COMPACT_ATOMS: atom_id res chain seq x y z
N MET A 1 0.93 7.42 -22.41
CA MET A 1 0.49 7.53 -21.00
C MET A 1 1.76 7.47 -20.17
N SER A 2 2.10 8.51 -19.41
CA SER A 2 3.29 8.49 -18.54
C SER A 2 3.10 7.44 -17.45
N LEU A 3 4.13 6.62 -17.19
CA LEU A 3 4.11 5.72 -16.05
C LEU A 3 3.89 6.53 -14.77
N PRO A 4 3.08 6.03 -13.81
CA PRO A 4 2.99 6.66 -12.50
C PRO A 4 4.38 6.74 -11.89
N LYS A 5 4.66 7.82 -11.17
CA LYS A 5 5.93 8.01 -10.45
C LYS A 5 5.67 8.07 -8.96
N MET A 6 6.68 7.70 -8.19
CA MET A 6 6.68 7.91 -6.74
C MET A 6 6.62 9.42 -6.46
N PRO A 7 5.78 9.88 -5.50
CA PRO A 7 5.80 11.27 -5.08
C PRO A 7 7.17 11.68 -4.54
N ASP A 8 7.65 12.88 -4.88
CA ASP A 8 9.00 13.37 -4.51
C ASP A 8 9.29 13.25 -3.01
N TRP A 9 8.30 13.55 -2.16
CA TRP A 9 8.45 13.43 -0.71
C TRP A 9 8.70 11.99 -0.27
N ALA A 10 8.04 11.02 -0.89
CA ALA A 10 8.21 9.61 -0.59
C ALA A 10 9.55 9.12 -1.17
N TYR A 11 9.90 9.56 -2.38
CA TYR A 11 11.19 9.28 -2.99
C TYR A 11 12.35 9.74 -2.08
N ASN A 12 12.27 10.94 -1.50
CA ASN A 12 13.28 11.43 -0.56
C ASN A 12 13.41 10.55 0.69
N GLN A 13 12.28 10.07 1.25
CA GLN A 13 12.29 9.13 2.36
C GLN A 13 12.90 7.78 1.98
N MET A 14 12.68 7.31 0.75
CA MET A 14 13.32 6.12 0.22
C MET A 14 14.84 6.31 0.17
N ILE A 15 15.33 7.42 -0.38
CA ILE A 15 16.76 7.73 -0.45
C ILE A 15 17.38 7.76 0.95
N GLU A 16 16.74 8.44 1.90
CA GLU A 16 17.22 8.50 3.29
C GLU A 16 17.31 7.10 3.93
N GLY A 17 16.31 6.25 3.68
CA GLY A 17 16.31 4.86 4.13
C GLY A 17 17.44 4.03 3.51
N LEU A 18 17.69 4.18 2.20
CA LEU A 18 18.79 3.51 1.50
C LEU A 18 20.15 3.95 2.00
N GLN A 19 20.34 5.25 2.28
CA GLN A 19 21.56 5.77 2.89
C GLN A 19 21.82 5.12 4.25
N LYS A 20 20.78 5.01 5.10
CA LYS A 20 20.89 4.33 6.40
C LYS A 20 21.29 2.87 6.26
N LEU A 21 20.73 2.14 5.30
CA LEU A 21 21.14 0.75 5.03
C LEU A 21 22.60 0.66 4.54
N LEU A 22 23.04 1.58 3.66
CA LEU A 22 24.41 1.60 3.14
C LEU A 22 25.44 1.84 4.25
N VAL A 23 25.10 2.64 5.27
CA VAL A 23 25.96 2.89 6.44
C VAL A 23 26.23 1.61 7.24
N LEU A 24 25.30 0.65 7.27
CA LEU A 24 25.48 -0.60 8.01
C LEU A 24 26.56 -1.52 7.42
N ARG A 25 26.90 -1.35 6.13
CA ARG A 25 27.90 -2.17 5.41
C ARG A 25 27.69 -3.68 5.59
N LEU A 26 26.42 -4.11 5.55
CA LEU A 26 26.04 -5.51 5.70
C LEU A 26 26.65 -6.39 4.62
N GLN A 27 26.73 -7.69 4.88
CA GLN A 27 27.14 -8.65 3.86
C GLN A 27 26.25 -8.52 2.62
N GLY A 28 26.87 -8.39 1.45
CA GLY A 28 26.16 -8.21 0.17
C GLY A 28 25.74 -6.77 -0.10
N SER A 29 26.15 -5.80 0.72
CA SER A 29 25.92 -4.37 0.44
C SER A 29 26.55 -3.97 -0.89
N PRO A 30 25.84 -3.19 -1.72
CA PRO A 30 26.41 -2.65 -2.94
C PRO A 30 27.47 -1.58 -2.61
N PRO A 31 28.35 -1.22 -3.57
CA PRO A 31 29.30 -0.13 -3.42
C PRO A 31 28.61 1.21 -3.12
N ALA A 32 29.29 2.10 -2.38
CA ALA A 32 28.67 3.34 -1.90
C ALA A 32 28.31 4.35 -3.00
N ASP A 33 29.04 4.31 -4.11
CA ASP A 33 28.86 5.14 -5.30
C ASP A 33 27.69 4.70 -6.19
N THR A 34 27.03 3.57 -5.86
CA THR A 34 25.89 3.04 -6.63
C THR A 34 24.52 3.57 -6.19
N ILE A 35 24.47 4.59 -5.31
CA ILE A 35 23.22 5.05 -4.69
C ILE A 35 22.15 5.46 -5.72
N SER A 36 22.53 6.10 -6.83
CA SER A 36 21.59 6.51 -7.88
C SER A 36 20.99 5.32 -8.63
N ALA A 37 21.81 4.31 -8.93
CA ALA A 37 21.35 3.09 -9.59
C ALA A 37 20.44 2.28 -8.65
N LEU A 38 20.80 2.21 -7.37
CA LEU A 38 20.00 1.59 -6.33
C LEU A 38 18.64 2.31 -6.19
N ALA A 39 18.64 3.64 -6.14
CA ALA A 39 17.42 4.43 -6.06
C ALA A 39 16.46 4.14 -7.20
N ALA A 40 16.94 4.06 -8.45
CA ALA A 40 16.10 3.77 -9.61
C ALA A 40 15.40 2.40 -9.49
N VAL A 41 16.14 1.35 -9.09
CA VAL A 41 15.58 0.00 -8.91
C VAL A 41 14.55 -0.03 -7.78
N TRP A 42 14.83 0.68 -6.68
CA TRP A 42 13.92 0.72 -5.54
C TRP A 42 12.68 1.58 -5.81
N GLU A 43 12.82 2.68 -6.56
CA GLU A 43 11.69 3.51 -7.01
C GLU A 43 10.76 2.68 -7.89
N GLU A 44 11.30 1.93 -8.85
CA GLU A 44 10.51 1.04 -9.72
C GLU A 44 9.72 0.01 -8.89
N ALA A 45 10.36 -0.60 -7.89
CA ALA A 45 9.72 -1.59 -7.03
C ALA A 45 8.66 -0.99 -6.10
N LEU A 46 8.84 0.24 -5.62
CA LEU A 46 7.96 0.88 -4.64
C LEU A 46 6.82 1.67 -5.28
N THR A 47 7.00 2.19 -6.49
CA THR A 47 6.00 3.02 -7.20
C THR A 47 4.60 2.41 -7.24
N PRO A 48 4.41 1.10 -7.54
CA PRO A 48 3.07 0.49 -7.54
C PRO A 48 2.32 0.62 -6.20
N ILE A 49 3.04 0.77 -5.09
CA ILE A 49 2.50 0.91 -3.75
C ILE A 49 2.33 2.38 -3.37
N THR A 50 3.26 3.24 -3.78
CA THR A 50 3.43 4.61 -3.29
C THR A 50 2.82 5.69 -4.18
N TRP A 51 2.50 5.39 -5.45
CA TRP A 51 2.08 6.40 -6.44
C TRP A 51 0.87 7.25 -6.02
N ALA A 52 -0.03 6.70 -5.20
CA ALA A 52 -1.24 7.35 -4.70
C ALA A 52 -1.18 7.69 -3.20
N TRP A 53 0.02 7.76 -2.62
CA TRP A 53 0.18 8.14 -1.22
C TRP A 53 -0.02 9.64 -1.00
N GLN A 54 -0.58 9.96 0.16
CA GLN A 54 -0.83 11.34 0.60
C GLN A 54 0.09 11.65 1.78
N PRO A 55 0.82 12.80 1.78
CA PRO A 55 1.75 13.15 2.84
C PRO A 55 1.16 13.03 4.25
N GLU A 56 -0.09 13.47 4.42
CA GLU A 56 -0.76 13.57 5.72
C GLU A 56 -1.10 12.21 6.34
N THR A 57 -1.35 11.19 5.50
CA THR A 57 -1.82 9.87 5.97
C THR A 57 -0.79 8.77 5.78
N ASP A 58 0.16 8.94 4.86
CA ASP A 58 1.14 7.94 4.49
C ASP A 58 2.58 8.33 4.87
N GLY A 59 2.82 9.57 5.29
CA GLY A 59 4.16 10.12 5.51
C GLY A 59 5.08 9.28 6.40
N GLU A 60 4.55 8.63 7.43
CA GLU A 60 5.35 7.81 8.36
C GLU A 60 5.51 6.34 7.95
N ARG A 61 4.85 5.90 6.87
CA ARG A 61 4.80 4.47 6.51
C ARG A 61 6.15 3.97 6.01
N LEU A 62 6.80 4.68 5.08
CA LEU A 62 8.11 4.29 4.56
C LEU A 62 9.24 4.45 5.60
N PRO A 63 9.32 5.58 6.34
CA PRO A 63 10.28 5.71 7.43
C PRO A 63 10.13 4.61 8.48
N THR A 64 8.90 4.24 8.83
CA THR A 64 8.64 3.12 9.76
C THR A 64 9.14 1.79 9.18
N ALA A 65 8.84 1.49 7.92
CA ALA A 65 9.31 0.28 7.26
C ALA A 65 10.84 0.16 7.28
N PHE A 66 11.55 1.24 6.97
CA PHE A 66 13.01 1.28 7.02
C PHE A 66 13.55 1.10 8.44
N ARG A 67 12.95 1.74 9.46
CA ARG A 67 13.32 1.54 10.87
C ARG A 67 13.19 0.07 11.28
N GLN A 68 12.10 -0.60 10.88
CA GLN A 68 11.92 -2.03 11.15
C GLN A 68 12.97 -2.87 10.43
N LEU A 69 13.19 -2.60 9.14
CA LEU A 69 14.15 -3.32 8.31
C LEU A 69 15.58 -3.20 8.86
N ILE A 70 16.01 -2.00 9.20
CA ILE A 70 17.34 -1.73 9.78
C ILE A 70 17.53 -2.49 11.09
N ARG A 71 16.51 -2.55 11.95
CA ARG A 71 16.59 -3.25 13.24
C ARG A 71 16.81 -4.77 13.11
N GLN A 72 16.38 -5.36 12.00
CA GLN A 72 16.36 -6.82 11.80
C GLN A 72 17.33 -7.32 10.71
N ALA A 73 18.00 -6.43 9.98
CA ALA A 73 18.80 -6.81 8.81
C ALA A 73 20.16 -7.38 9.21
N GLU A 74 20.39 -8.65 8.93
CA GLU A 74 21.70 -9.32 9.08
C GLU A 74 22.52 -9.28 7.77
N LYS A 75 21.83 -9.16 6.64
CA LYS A 75 22.41 -9.08 5.29
C LYS A 75 21.73 -7.95 4.52
N TRP A 76 22.35 -7.55 3.41
CA TRP A 76 21.75 -6.54 2.54
C TRP A 76 20.32 -6.90 2.14
N ALA A 77 19.41 -5.95 2.31
CA ALA A 77 18.00 -6.15 2.09
C ALA A 77 17.60 -5.90 0.63
N GLN A 78 16.63 -6.66 0.16
CA GLN A 78 15.96 -6.47 -1.13
C GLN A 78 14.68 -5.62 -0.96
N PRO A 79 14.20 -4.92 -2.01
CA PRO A 79 12.97 -4.14 -1.95
C PRO A 79 11.76 -4.93 -1.41
N ALA A 80 11.63 -6.20 -1.81
CA ALA A 80 10.58 -7.09 -1.33
C ALA A 80 10.57 -7.28 0.20
N GLN A 81 11.72 -7.19 0.86
CA GLN A 81 11.80 -7.27 2.31
C GLN A 81 11.29 -5.98 2.96
N LEU A 82 11.60 -4.82 2.41
CA LEU A 82 11.05 -3.53 2.87
C LEU A 82 9.53 -3.49 2.70
N ILE A 83 9.02 -3.92 1.54
CA ILE A 83 7.58 -3.90 1.21
C ILE A 83 6.76 -4.63 2.28
N LYS A 84 7.26 -5.77 2.77
CA LYS A 84 6.61 -6.54 3.85
C LYS A 84 6.54 -5.79 5.18
N GLN A 85 7.40 -4.80 5.40
CA GLN A 85 7.47 -3.98 6.61
C GLN A 85 6.67 -2.69 6.51
N ILE A 86 6.11 -2.35 5.33
CA ILE A 86 5.29 -1.15 5.16
C ILE A 86 4.01 -1.32 5.98
N PRO A 87 3.76 -0.47 6.99
CA PRO A 87 2.55 -0.54 7.78
C PRO A 87 1.31 -0.36 6.89
N PRO A 88 0.17 -0.98 7.22
CA PRO A 88 -1.09 -0.66 6.56
C PRO A 88 -1.38 0.84 6.71
N ARG A 89 -2.11 1.42 5.74
CA ARG A 89 -2.59 2.79 5.88
C ARG A 89 -3.49 2.86 7.12
N ASN A 90 -3.25 3.83 7.99
CA ASN A 90 -4.13 4.12 9.13
C ASN A 90 -5.44 4.74 8.61
N THR A 91 -6.25 3.93 7.94
CA THR A 91 -7.64 4.30 7.68
C THR A 91 -8.40 4.16 8.99
N PRO A 92 -9.18 5.16 9.43
CA PRO A 92 -10.14 4.98 10.51
C PRO A 92 -11.30 4.09 10.04
N THR A 93 -11.02 2.82 9.73
CA THR A 93 -12.01 1.83 9.31
C THR A 93 -12.97 1.48 10.45
N ALA A 94 -12.52 1.61 11.70
CA ALA A 94 -13.36 1.37 12.88
C ALA A 94 -14.41 2.48 13.12
N ALA A 95 -14.12 3.73 12.74
CA ALA A 95 -15.02 4.86 12.98
C ALA A 95 -16.05 5.07 11.85
N LEU A 96 -15.81 4.51 10.67
CA LEU A 96 -16.68 4.64 9.49
C LEU A 96 -17.71 3.51 9.35
N LEU A 97 -17.84 2.62 10.33
CA LEU A 97 -18.99 1.72 10.45
C LEU A 97 -19.93 2.27 11.54
N PRO A 98 -20.59 3.42 11.34
CA PRO A 98 -21.66 3.81 12.24
C PRO A 98 -22.74 2.73 12.13
N ASN A 99 -22.92 1.97 13.20
CA ASN A 99 -24.08 1.13 13.41
C ASN A 99 -24.35 0.11 12.28
N LYS A 100 -23.47 -0.88 12.12
CA LYS A 100 -23.86 -2.13 11.45
C LYS A 100 -24.83 -2.88 12.36
N GLN A 101 -26.06 -2.37 12.49
CA GLN A 101 -27.13 -3.09 13.17
C GLN A 101 -27.37 -4.40 12.41
N PRO A 102 -27.52 -5.53 13.11
CA PRO A 102 -27.91 -6.77 12.45
C PRO A 102 -29.22 -6.54 11.70
N ILE A 103 -29.22 -6.84 10.40
CA ILE A 103 -30.42 -6.70 9.55
C ILE A 103 -31.55 -7.52 10.18
N SER A 104 -32.71 -6.90 10.42
CA SER A 104 -33.86 -7.60 10.98
C SER A 104 -34.37 -8.69 10.02
N PRO A 105 -35.06 -9.73 10.52
CA PRO A 105 -35.66 -10.76 9.67
C PRO A 105 -36.56 -10.16 8.57
N GLU A 106 -37.34 -9.13 8.92
CA GLU A 106 -38.25 -8.42 8.00
C GLU A 106 -37.48 -7.67 6.91
N GLN A 107 -36.40 -6.97 7.27
CA GLN A 107 -35.53 -6.30 6.30
C GLN A 107 -34.83 -7.30 5.38
N ARG A 108 -34.46 -8.49 5.88
CA ARG A 108 -33.90 -9.55 5.03
C ARG A 108 -34.89 -10.05 3.99
N GLU A 109 -36.15 -10.23 4.38
CA GLU A 109 -37.21 -10.66 3.49
C GLU A 109 -37.49 -9.62 2.40
N ALA A 110 -37.63 -8.35 2.80
CA ALA A 110 -37.84 -7.23 1.87
C ALA A 110 -36.68 -7.07 0.88
N ASN A 111 -35.44 -7.19 1.36
CA ASN A 111 -34.26 -7.14 0.49
C ASN A 111 -34.23 -8.31 -0.51
N ARG A 112 -34.63 -9.52 -0.08
CA ARG A 112 -34.72 -10.69 -0.98
C ARG A 112 -35.75 -10.47 -2.08
N GLN A 113 -36.93 -9.96 -1.77
CA GLN A 113 -37.96 -9.66 -2.76
C GLN A 113 -37.49 -8.58 -3.75
N ARG A 114 -36.83 -7.53 -3.25
CA ARG A 114 -36.31 -6.45 -4.09
C ARG A 114 -35.22 -6.95 -5.05
N LEU A 115 -34.33 -7.82 -4.57
CA LEU A 115 -33.31 -8.45 -5.41
C LEU A 115 -33.94 -9.32 -6.50
N GLN A 116 -34.97 -10.10 -6.19
CA GLN A 116 -35.70 -10.91 -7.18
C GLN A 116 -36.35 -10.04 -8.27
N GLN A 117 -36.96 -8.92 -7.89
CA GLN A 117 -37.56 -7.98 -8.84
C GLN A 117 -36.50 -7.38 -9.80
N ILE A 118 -35.35 -6.96 -9.26
CA ILE A 118 -34.24 -6.45 -10.07
C ILE A 118 -33.74 -7.52 -11.04
N LEU A 119 -33.56 -8.76 -10.57
CA LEU A 119 -33.12 -9.88 -11.39
C LEU A 119 -34.09 -10.16 -12.54
N ASN A 120 -35.39 -10.18 -12.26
CA ASN A 120 -36.42 -10.38 -13.29
C ASN A 120 -36.42 -9.25 -14.33
N GLN A 121 -36.29 -7.99 -13.90
CA GLN A 121 -36.20 -6.86 -14.82
C GLN A 121 -34.97 -6.93 -15.74
N LEU A 122 -33.82 -7.38 -15.21
CA LEU A 122 -32.61 -7.57 -16.00
C LEU A 122 -32.73 -8.74 -17.00
N LEU A 123 -33.40 -9.83 -16.62
CA LEU A 123 -33.63 -10.98 -17.49
C LEU A 123 -34.60 -10.65 -18.63
N GLU A 124 -35.66 -9.89 -18.36
CA GLU A 124 -36.63 -9.46 -19.38
C GLU A 124 -35.99 -8.47 -20.37
N ARG A 125 -35.15 -7.54 -19.90
CA ARG A 125 -34.38 -6.64 -20.78
C ARG A 125 -33.35 -7.34 -21.66
N LYS A 126 -32.90 -8.55 -21.31
CA LYS A 126 -31.94 -9.32 -22.12
C LYS A 126 -32.61 -10.15 -23.22
N LYS A 127 -33.95 -10.30 -23.17
CA LYS A 127 -34.74 -11.00 -24.18
C LYS A 127 -35.28 -10.09 -25.29
N THR A 128 -35.30 -8.77 -25.05
CA THR A 128 -35.57 -7.73 -26.06
C THR A 128 -34.28 -7.36 -26.78
#